data_AF-A0A2S6GFB6-F1
#
_entry.id   AF-A0A2S6GFB6-F1
#
_cell.length_a   1.000
_cell.length_b   1.000
_cell.length_c   1.000
_cell.angle_alpha   90.00
_cell.angle_beta   90.00
_cell.angle_gamma   90.00
#
_symmetry.space_group_name_H-M   'P 1'
#
loop_
_entity.id
_entity.type
_entity.pdbx_description
1 polymer ?
#
loop_
_entity_poly.entity_id
_entity_poly.type
_entity_poly.pdbx_seq_one_letter_code
_entity_poly.pdbx_strand_id
1 'polypeptide(L)'
;MPTTGKATTTEILEGRRDRDSGAVSVLGADLAWRGRAGIVLRESGDHADLTVQEVLRHFSTYHPDSRDPDEVIDAVGLGGRERALT
;
A
#
# COMPACT_ATOMS: atom_id res chain seq x y z
N MET A 1 5.09 -25.01 -2.92
CA MET A 1 6.22 -24.87 -3.86
C MET A 1 6.81 -23.47 -3.64
N PRO A 2 8.08 -23.30 -3.26
CA PRO A 2 8.64 -21.96 -3.11
C PRO A 2 8.72 -21.32 -4.50
N THR A 3 8.08 -20.16 -4.69
CA THR A 3 8.16 -19.44 -5.96
C THR A 3 9.54 -18.77 -6.04
N THR A 4 10.43 -19.31 -6.86
CA THR A 4 11.74 -18.71 -7.13
C THR A 4 11.55 -17.27 -7.66
N GLY A 5 12.06 -16.27 -6.93
CA GLY A 5 12.19 -14.88 -7.39
C GLY A 5 11.00 -13.94 -7.13
N LYS A 6 9.76 -14.41 -7.04
CA LYS A 6 8.58 -13.52 -6.86
C LYS A 6 8.67 -12.66 -5.61
N ALA A 7 9.05 -13.26 -4.47
CA ALA A 7 9.19 -12.52 -3.20
C ALA A 7 10.32 -11.48 -3.31
N THR A 8 11.49 -11.86 -3.82
CA THR A 8 12.63 -10.97 -4.01
C THR A 8 12.32 -9.80 -4.95
N THR A 9 11.60 -10.05 -6.05
CA THR A 9 11.17 -8.99 -6.96
C THR A 9 10.19 -8.03 -6.28
N THR A 10 9.23 -8.55 -5.50
CA THR A 10 8.30 -7.71 -4.74
C THR A 10 9.03 -6.87 -3.69
N GLU A 11 9.96 -7.43 -2.92
CA GLU A 11 10.77 -6.68 -1.92
C GLU A 11 11.61 -5.56 -2.55
N ILE A 12 12.16 -5.78 -3.74
CA ILE A 12 12.88 -4.75 -4.50
C ILE A 12 11.91 -3.64 -4.94
N LEU A 13 10.71 -3.98 -5.41
CA LEU A 13 9.70 -2.98 -5.78
C LEU A 13 9.22 -2.18 -4.56
N GLU A 14 9.09 -2.84 -3.40
CA GLU A 14 8.73 -2.24 -2.11
C GLU A 14 9.83 -1.36 -1.50
N GLY A 15 11.07 -1.46 -1.99
CA GLY A 15 12.22 -0.74 -1.43
C GLY A 15 12.76 -1.33 -0.12
N ARG A 16 12.32 -2.54 0.27
CA ARG A 16 12.87 -3.28 1.42
C ARG A 16 14.25 -3.87 1.17
N ARG A 17 14.62 -4.03 -0.11
CA ARG A 17 15.91 -4.55 -0.54
C ARG A 17 16.42 -3.78 -1.76
N ASP A 18 17.69 -3.38 -1.71
CA ASP A 18 18.40 -2.90 -2.90
C ASP A 18 18.81 -4.07 -3.80
N ARG A 19 18.77 -3.84 -5.12
CA ARG A 19 19.18 -4.84 -6.11
C ARG A 19 20.70 -4.98 -6.15
N ASP A 20 21.18 -6.22 -6.22
CA ASP A 20 22.61 -6.51 -6.35
C ASP A 20 23.14 -6.18 -7.77
N SER A 21 22.31 -6.30 -8.82
CA SER A 21 22.60 -5.90 -10.21
C SER A 21 21.30 -5.81 -11.06
N GLY A 22 21.40 -5.36 -12.33
CA GLY A 22 20.25 -5.30 -13.27
C GLY A 22 19.47 -3.97 -13.25
N ALA A 23 18.41 -3.86 -14.06
CA ALA A 23 17.54 -2.67 -14.13
C ALA A 23 16.07 -3.06 -13.98
N VAL A 24 15.29 -2.23 -13.27
CA VAL A 24 13.85 -2.39 -13.09
C VAL A 24 13.19 -1.10 -13.54
N SER A 25 12.21 -1.20 -14.44
CA SER A 25 11.37 -0.07 -14.86
C SER A 25 9.91 -0.47 -14.77
N VAL A 26 9.06 0.48 -14.36
CA VAL A 26 7.60 0.31 -14.30
C VAL A 26 6.99 1.35 -15.22
N LEU A 27 6.29 0.90 -16.26
CA LEU A 27 5.70 1.78 -17.30
C LEU A 27 6.71 2.79 -17.90
N GLY A 28 7.98 2.38 -18.02
CA GLY A 28 9.06 3.23 -18.55
C GLY A 28 9.68 4.23 -17.55
N ALA A 29 9.23 4.24 -16.29
CA ALA A 29 9.81 5.06 -15.23
C ALA A 29 10.75 4.26 -14.31
N ASP A 30 11.87 4.90 -13.93
CA ASP A 30 12.72 4.48 -12.81
C ASP A 30 11.98 4.70 -11.47
N LEU A 31 12.53 4.24 -10.35
CA LEU A 31 11.91 4.12 -9.00
C LEU A 31 11.23 5.38 -8.44
N ALA A 32 11.34 6.54 -9.11
CA ALA A 32 10.56 7.75 -8.87
C ALA A 32 9.03 7.55 -8.91
N TRP A 33 8.52 6.44 -9.43
CA TRP A 33 7.10 6.07 -9.34
C TRP A 33 6.66 5.61 -7.95
N ARG A 34 7.58 5.22 -7.04
CA ARG A 34 7.23 4.61 -5.74
C ARG A 34 6.30 5.47 -4.89
N GLY A 35 6.44 6.80 -4.92
CA GLY A 35 5.53 7.72 -4.22
C GLY A 35 4.10 7.77 -4.77
N ARG A 36 3.85 7.13 -5.92
CA ARG A 36 2.53 7.05 -6.59
C ARG A 36 1.92 5.65 -6.55
N ALA A 37 2.63 4.65 -6.02
CA ALA A 37 2.13 3.29 -5.94
C ALA A 37 1.71 2.94 -4.50
N GLY A 38 0.46 2.50 -4.35
CA GLY A 38 0.02 1.85 -3.12
C GLY A 38 0.60 0.45 -3.03
N ILE A 39 1.37 0.17 -1.98
CA ILE A 39 1.90 -1.16 -1.67
C ILE A 39 1.10 -1.71 -0.49
N VAL A 40 0.47 -2.87 -0.69
CA VAL A 40 -0.15 -3.63 0.39
C VAL A 40 0.86 -4.65 0.89
N LEU A 41 1.45 -4.39 2.06
CA LEU A 41 2.35 -5.34 2.70
C LEU A 41 1.55 -6.56 3.19
N ARG A 42 2.13 -7.74 3.04
CA ARG A 42 1.51 -9.02 3.42
C ARG A 42 1.23 -9.13 4.92
N GLU A 43 2.02 -8.43 5.73
CA GLU A 43 1.75 -8.14 7.14
C GLU A 43 1.64 -6.63 7.28
N SER A 44 0.43 -6.16 7.52
CA SER A 44 0.16 -4.78 7.90
C SER A 44 0.04 -4.79 9.43
N GLY A 45 0.85 -3.99 10.14
CA GLY A 45 0.86 -4.01 11.61
C GLY A 45 -0.54 -3.75 12.19
N ASP A 46 -0.84 -4.39 13.33
CA ASP A 46 -2.10 -4.17 14.07
C ASP A 46 -2.26 -2.68 14.35
N HIS A 47 -3.23 -2.03 13.70
CA HIS A 47 -3.63 -0.65 14.02
C HIS A 47 -4.59 -0.72 15.19
N ALA A 48 -4.05 -1.09 16.35
CA ALA A 48 -4.82 -1.28 17.57
C ALA A 48 -5.61 0.00 17.90
N ASP A 49 -6.91 -0.19 18.09
CA ASP A 49 -7.92 0.76 18.58
C ASP A 49 -8.41 1.85 17.62
N LEU A 50 -8.09 1.79 16.33
CA LEU A 50 -8.64 2.73 15.34
C LEU A 50 -9.78 2.12 14.52
N THR A 51 -10.76 2.95 14.18
CA THR A 51 -11.81 2.59 13.22
C THR A 51 -11.31 2.64 11.77
N VAL A 52 -11.95 1.92 10.85
CA VAL A 52 -11.65 1.95 9.40
C VAL A 52 -11.54 3.39 8.88
N GLN A 53 -12.48 4.26 9.28
CA GLN A 53 -12.48 5.66 8.86
C GLN A 53 -11.29 6.45 9.43
N GLU A 54 -10.92 6.21 10.70
CA GLU A 54 -9.77 6.88 11.34
C GLU A 54 -8.44 6.45 10.72
N VAL A 55 -8.29 5.18 10.39
CA VAL A 55 -7.11 4.67 9.67
C VAL A 55 -6.99 5.35 8.30
N LEU A 56 -8.06 5.35 7.50
CA LEU A 56 -8.03 5.97 6.16
C LEU A 56 -7.77 7.48 6.22
N ARG A 57 -8.37 8.18 7.19
CA ARG A 57 -8.12 9.61 7.40
C ARG A 57 -6.70 9.89 7.87
N HIS A 58 -6.11 9.02 8.70
CA HIS A 58 -4.73 9.15 9.12
C HIS A 58 -3.79 9.04 7.91
N PHE A 59 -3.98 8.00 7.09
CA PHE A 59 -3.11 7.76 5.93
C PHE A 59 -3.33 8.73 4.77
N SER A 60 -4.52 9.30 4.60
CA SER A 60 -4.79 10.29 3.56
C SER A 60 -3.90 11.55 3.70
N THR A 61 -3.48 11.89 4.92
CA THR A 61 -2.59 13.05 5.17
C THR A 61 -1.18 12.88 4.59
N TYR A 62 -0.72 11.64 4.36
CA TYR A 62 0.58 11.36 3.75
C TYR A 62 0.56 11.42 2.22
N HIS A 63 -0.62 11.52 1.61
CA HIS A 63 -0.79 11.52 0.16
C HIS A 63 -1.42 12.86 -0.31
N PRO A 64 -0.67 13.68 -1.08
CA PRO A 64 -1.15 15.00 -1.51
C PRO A 64 -2.40 14.93 -2.41
N ASP A 65 -2.60 13.83 -3.12
CA ASP A 65 -3.77 13.56 -3.98
C ASP A 65 -4.64 12.42 -3.42
N SER A 66 -4.98 12.47 -2.12
CA SER A 66 -5.83 11.46 -1.50
C SER A 66 -7.31 11.60 -1.90
N ARG A 67 -7.98 10.46 -2.08
CA ARG A 67 -9.44 10.39 -2.25
C ARG A 67 -10.14 10.55 -0.91
N ASP A 68 -11.41 10.95 -0.93
CA ASP A 68 -12.23 11.01 0.27
C ASP A 68 -12.30 9.60 0.92
N PRO A 69 -11.98 9.46 2.22
CA PRO A 69 -12.06 8.19 2.94
C PRO A 69 -13.41 7.48 2.80
N ASP A 70 -14.53 8.21 2.79
CA ASP A 70 -15.86 7.63 2.69
C ASP A 70 -16.10 7.05 1.28
N GLU A 71 -15.66 7.75 0.24
CA GLU A 71 -15.67 7.23 -1.13
C GLU A 71 -14.79 5.97 -1.30
N VAL A 72 -13.65 5.92 -0.59
CA VAL A 72 -12.76 4.76 -0.61
C VAL A 72 -13.42 3.56 0.07
N ILE A 73 -14.05 3.76 1.24
CA ILE A 73 -14.77 2.73 1.99
C ILE A 73 -15.87 2.09 1.11
N ASP A 74 -16.64 2.91 0.43
CA ASP A 74 -17.69 2.44 -0.47
C ASP A 74 -17.11 1.70 -1.68
N ALA A 75 -16.03 2.24 -2.29
CA ALA A 75 -15.39 1.63 -3.46
C ALA A 75 -14.82 0.23 -3.20
N VAL A 76 -14.43 -0.08 -1.95
CA VAL A 76 -13.92 -1.40 -1.55
C VAL A 76 -14.99 -2.31 -0.91
N GLY A 77 -16.26 -1.87 -0.87
CA GLY A 77 -17.38 -2.66 -0.34
C GLY A 77 -17.41 -2.74 1.19
N LEU A 78 -16.83 -1.77 1.88
CA LEU A 78 -16.82 -1.66 3.34
C LEU A 78 -17.91 -0.71 3.90
N GLY A 79 -18.83 -0.23 3.06
CA GLY A 79 -19.95 0.60 3.51
C GLY A 79 -20.73 -0.01 4.68
N GLY A 80 -21.02 0.79 5.70
CA GLY A 80 -21.60 0.36 6.98
C GLY A 80 -20.60 -0.22 7.99
N ARG A 81 -19.29 -0.24 7.68
CA ARG A 81 -18.20 -0.67 8.58
C ARG A 81 -17.22 0.46 8.91
N GLU A 82 -17.63 1.71 8.71
CA GLU A 82 -16.81 2.90 8.95
C GLU A 82 -16.24 2.92 10.37
N ARG A 83 -17.02 2.43 11.34
CA ARG A 83 -16.69 2.37 12.77
C ARG A 83 -16.17 1.01 13.25
N ALA A 84 -15.95 0.05 12.35
CA ALA A 84 -15.36 -1.22 12.73
C ALA A 84 -13.90 -1.00 13.14
N LEU A 85 -13.47 -1.61 14.24
CA LEU A 85 -12.08 -1.59 14.65
C LEU A 85 -11.26 -2.49 13.72
N THR A 86 -10.08 -2.00 13.31
CA THR A 86 -9.06 -2.79 12.59
C THR A 86 -8.21 -3.60 13.55
#